data_AF-A0A7C7QAL5-F1
#
_entry.id   AF-A0A7C7QAL5-F1
#
_cell.length_a   1.000
_cell.length_b   1.000
_cell.length_c   1.000
_cell.angle_alpha   90.00
_cell.angle_beta   90.00
_cell.angle_gamma   90.00
#
_symmetry.space_group_name_H-M   'P 1'
#
loop_
_entity.id
_entity.type
_entity.pdbx_description
1 polymer ?
#
loop_
_entity_poly.entity_id
_entity_poly.type
_entity_poly.pdbx_seq_one_letter_code
_entity_poly.pdbx_strand_id
1 'polypeptide(L)' 'EETHIEVQETPEGFVFADFSCALCYGRQAEHPICHLYVGSISEAVKWATGRDYEVREIECRAMGAEACRFLVVERG' A
#
# COMPACT_ATOMS: atom_id res chain seq x y z
N GLU A 1 -0.65 0.41 -20.97
CA GLU A 1 0.20 0.46 -19.77
C GLU A 1 -0.20 -0.68 -18.88
N GLU A 2 0.75 -1.55 -18.55
CA GLU A 2 0.52 -2.64 -17.59
C GLU A 2 0.69 -2.07 -16.18
N THR A 3 -0.19 -2.48 -15.27
CA THR A 3 -0.05 -2.17 -13.85
C THR A 3 1.24 -2.80 -13.33
N HIS A 4 2.18 -1.99 -12.82
CA HIS A 4 3.44 -2.48 -12.24
C HIS A 4 3.31 -2.48 -10.72
N ILE A 5 3.24 -3.68 -10.15
CA ILE A 5 3.15 -3.94 -8.71
C ILE A 5 4.27 -4.87 -8.29
N GLU A 6 4.84 -4.61 -7.12
CA GLU A 6 5.84 -5.46 -6.47
C GLU A 6 5.44 -5.76 -5.02
N VAL A 7 5.84 -6.92 -4.52
CA VAL A 7 5.73 -7.27 -3.10
C VAL A 7 7.10 -7.71 -2.61
N GLN A 8 7.56 -7.08 -1.53
CA GLN A 8 8.82 -7.40 -0.87
C GLN A 8 8.56 -7.89 0.55
N GLU A 9 9.16 -9.00 0.92
CA GLU A 9 9.21 -9.45 2.32
C GLU A 9 10.31 -8.69 3.07
N THR A 10 10.00 -8.28 4.29
CA THR A 10 10.87 -7.53 5.19
C THR A 10 10.85 -8.17 6.58
N PRO A 11 11.82 -7.87 7.47
CA PRO A 11 11.77 -8.38 8.83
C PRO A 11 10.51 -7.98 9.64
N GLU A 12 9.86 -6.87 9.27
CA GLU A 12 8.65 -6.36 9.94
C GLU A 12 7.36 -6.96 9.36
N GLY A 13 7.36 -7.40 8.10
CA GLY A 13 6.17 -7.85 7.38
C GLY A 13 6.38 -7.75 5.87
N PHE A 14 5.37 -7.28 5.14
CA PHE A 14 5.45 -7.13 3.68
C PHE A 14 5.34 -5.67 3.26
N VAL A 15 6.00 -5.30 2.18
CA VAL A 15 5.80 -4.02 1.49
C VAL A 15 5.20 -4.29 0.12
N PHE A 16 3.95 -3.85 -0.06
CA PHE A 16 3.27 -3.83 -1.35
C PHE A 16 3.54 -2.48 -2.03
N ALA A 17 4.07 -2.46 -3.25
CA ALA A 17 4.40 -1.26 -3.99
C ALA A 17 3.64 -1.20 -5.32
N ASP A 18 2.99 -0.07 -5.62
CA ASP A 18 2.32 0.19 -6.90
C ASP A 18 2.90 1.45 -7.55
N PHE A 19 3.57 1.26 -8.69
CA PHE A 19 4.24 2.30 -9.49
C PHE A 19 3.26 3.04 -10.41
N SER A 20 2.05 2.53 -10.55
CA SER A 20 1.01 2.99 -11.47
C SER A 20 -0.28 3.42 -10.77
N CYS A 21 -0.26 3.60 -9.44
CA CYS A 21 -1.42 3.88 -8.60
C CYS A 21 -2.41 4.90 -9.19
N ALA A 22 -3.59 4.41 -9.58
CA ALA A 22 -4.66 5.21 -10.14
C ALA A 22 -5.35 6.11 -9.09
N LEU A 23 -5.25 5.77 -7.80
CA LEU A 23 -5.95 6.48 -6.72
C LEU A 23 -5.41 7.90 -6.51
N CYS A 24 -4.10 8.05 -6.58
CA CYS A 24 -3.42 9.32 -6.38
C CYS A 24 -2.93 9.95 -7.70
N TYR A 25 -3.24 9.33 -8.85
CA TYR A 25 -2.77 9.79 -10.15
C TYR A 25 -3.16 11.26 -10.40
N GLY A 26 -2.17 12.05 -10.82
CA GLY A 26 -2.35 13.48 -11.11
C GLY A 26 -2.60 14.37 -9.88
N ARG A 27 -2.50 13.83 -8.66
CA ARG A 27 -2.67 14.59 -7.42
C ARG A 27 -1.31 14.96 -6.82
N GLN A 28 -1.31 16.04 -6.05
CA GLN A 28 -0.21 16.44 -5.18
C GLN A 28 -0.71 16.52 -3.74
N ALA A 29 0.10 16.06 -2.78
CA ALA A 29 -0.25 16.05 -1.37
C ALA A 29 1.00 16.13 -0.48
N GLU A 30 0.81 16.63 0.74
CA GLU A 30 1.87 16.69 1.76
C GLU A 30 1.91 15.44 2.66
N HIS A 31 0.90 14.57 2.54
CA HIS A 31 0.75 13.33 3.31
C HIS A 31 0.16 12.22 2.43
N PRO A 32 0.25 10.94 2.84
CA PRO A 32 -0.31 9.82 2.09
C PRO A 32 -1.84 9.93 1.95
N ILE A 33 -2.37 9.64 0.75
CA ILE A 33 -3.79 9.85 0.41
C ILE A 33 -4.48 8.62 -0.20
N CYS A 34 -3.80 7.49 -0.36
CA CYS A 34 -4.35 6.28 -0.98
C CYS A 34 -5.16 5.44 0.02
N HIS A 35 -6.08 6.06 0.76
CA HIS A 35 -6.87 5.41 1.80
C HIS A 35 -7.71 4.23 1.27
N LEU A 36 -8.17 4.30 0.01
CA LEU A 36 -8.88 3.19 -0.61
C LEU A 36 -7.96 1.95 -0.75
N TYR A 37 -6.68 2.13 -1.07
CA TYR A 37 -5.74 1.00 -1.10
C TYR A 37 -5.49 0.46 0.31
N VAL A 38 -5.27 1.33 1.30
CA VAL A 38 -5.09 0.92 2.70
C VAL A 38 -6.26 0.03 3.14
N GLY A 39 -7.50 0.47 2.92
CA GLY A 39 -8.69 -0.32 3.26
C GLY A 39 -8.80 -1.62 2.45
N SER A 40 -8.53 -1.58 1.14
CA SER A 40 -8.63 -2.75 0.26
C SER A 40 -7.63 -3.84 0.64
N ILE A 41 -6.37 -3.46 0.90
CA ILE A 41 -5.33 -4.39 1.33
C ILE A 41 -5.68 -4.94 2.71
N SER A 42 -6.11 -4.09 3.65
CA SER A 42 -6.50 -4.52 5.01
C SER A 42 -7.57 -5.60 4.98
N GLU A 43 -8.63 -5.40 4.20
CA GLU A 43 -9.71 -6.38 4.07
C GLU A 43 -9.25 -7.64 3.34
N ALA A 44 -8.47 -7.50 2.26
CA ALA A 44 -7.99 -8.64 1.49
C ALA A 44 -7.16 -9.61 2.33
N VAL A 45 -6.22 -9.09 3.13
CA VAL A 45 -5.37 -9.94 3.99
C VAL A 45 -6.17 -10.56 5.14
N LYS A 46 -7.14 -9.82 5.72
CA LYS A 46 -8.04 -10.36 6.75
C LYS A 46 -8.89 -11.50 6.20
N TRP A 47 -9.50 -11.31 5.04
CA TRP A 47 -10.32 -12.32 4.37
C TRP A 47 -9.51 -13.56 4.00
N ALA A 48 -8.30 -13.38 3.46
CA ALA A 48 -7.48 -14.49 2.98
C ALA A 48 -6.89 -15.36 4.11
N THR A 49 -6.62 -14.78 5.27
CA THR A 49 -5.86 -15.45 6.35
C THR A 49 -6.66 -15.66 7.65
N GLY A 50 -7.75 -14.91 7.85
CA GLY A 50 -8.47 -14.82 9.11
C GLY A 50 -7.79 -13.96 10.19
N ARG A 51 -6.56 -13.49 9.95
CA ARG A 51 -5.75 -12.74 10.93
C ARG A 51 -5.87 -11.23 10.72
N ASP A 52 -5.63 -10.47 11.78
CA ASP A 52 -5.66 -9.02 11.71
C ASP A 52 -4.28 -8.50 11.27
N TYR A 53 -4.29 -7.50 10.38
CA TYR A 53 -3.08 -6.84 9.90
C TYR A 53 -3.21 -5.34 10.08
N GLU A 54 -2.09 -4.69 10.35
CA GLU A 54 -1.93 -3.26 10.17
C GLU A 54 -1.44 -2.98 8.74
N VAL A 55 -2.16 -2.11 8.03
CA VAL A 55 -1.73 -1.62 6.72
C VAL A 55 -1.53 -0.11 6.80
N ARG A 56 -0.35 0.34 6.37
CA ARG A 56 0.01 1.77 6.36
C ARG A 56 0.64 2.13 5.02
N GLU A 57 0.13 3.18 4.40
CA GLU A 57 0.84 3.82 3.29
C GLU A 57 2.06 4.57 3.85
N ILE A 58 3.26 4.16 3.44
CA ILE A 58 4.54 4.69 3.94
C ILE A 58 5.22 5.60 2.91
N GLU A 59 4.90 5.45 1.62
CA GLU A 59 5.32 6.35 0.54
C GLU A 59 4.12 6.54 -0.42
N CYS A 60 3.99 7.72 -1.02
CA CYS A 60 2.89 8.04 -1.92
C CYS A 60 3.39 8.79 -3.15
N ARG A 61 2.93 8.40 -4.35
CA ARG A 61 3.28 9.11 -5.60
C ARG A 61 2.78 10.56 -5.62
N ALA A 62 1.67 10.85 -4.95
CA ALA A 62 1.20 12.24 -4.82
C ALA A 62 2.12 13.11 -3.95
N MET A 63 3.00 12.52 -3.15
CA MET A 63 4.04 13.22 -2.41
C MET A 63 5.35 13.32 -3.21
N GLY A 64 5.37 12.85 -4.46
CA GLY A 64 6.55 12.82 -5.33
C GLY A 64 7.39 11.54 -5.26
N ALA A 65 6.93 10.51 -4.55
CA ALA A 65 7.61 9.21 -4.54
C ALA A 65 7.46 8.47 -5.88
N GLU A 66 8.35 7.52 -6.16
CA GLU A 66 8.31 6.69 -7.37
C GLU A 66 7.10 5.73 -7.39
N ALA A 67 6.74 5.19 -6.22
CA ALA A 67 5.62 4.26 -6.04
C ALA A 67 4.82 4.61 -4.78
N CYS A 68 3.56 4.18 -4.75
CA CYS A 68 2.82 4.12 -3.49
C CYS A 68 3.22 2.82 -2.79
N ARG A 69 3.76 2.91 -1.58
CA ARG A 69 4.20 1.74 -0.80
C ARG A 69 3.35 1.58 0.44
N PHE A 70 2.95 0.35 0.69
CA PHE A 70 2.08 -0.04 1.79
C PHE A 70 2.78 -1.11 2.62
N LEU A 71 3.13 -0.76 3.85
CA LEU A 71 3.63 -1.72 4.84
C LEU A 71 2.45 -2.50 5.41
N VAL A 72 2.56 -3.82 5.41
CA VAL A 72 1.55 -4.79 5.86
C VAL A 72 2.17 -5.65 6.95
N VAL A 73 1.72 -5.48 8.19
CA VAL A 73 2.26 -6.13 9.39
C VAL A 73 1.16 -6.93 10.07
N GLU A 74 1.41 -8.21 10.37
CA GLU A 74 0.46 -9.02 11.13
C GLU A 74 0.36 -8.50 12.57
N ARG A 75 -0.87 -8.35 13.09
CA ARG A 75 -1.12 -8.09 14.50
C ARG A 75 -1.24 -9.43 15.21
N GLY A 76 -0.30 -9.71 16.11
CA GLY A 76 -0.27 -10.92 16.94
C GLY A 76 -1.41 -11.03 17.94
#